data_AF-A0A940EQR1-F1
#
_entry.id   AF-A0A940EQR1-F1
#
_cell.length_a   1.000
_cell.length_b   1.000
_cell.length_c   1.000
_cell.angle_alpha   90.00
_cell.angle_beta   90.00
_cell.angle_gamma   90.00
#
_symmetry.space_group_name_H-M   'P 1'
#
loop_
_entity.id
_entity.type
_entity.pdbx_description
1 polymer ?
#
loop_
_entity_poly.entity_id
_entity_poly.type
_entity_poly.pdbx_seq_one_letter_code
_entity_poly.pdbx_strand_id
1 'polypeptide(L)'
;MDAKRANRAARVASLAAVAVACAAAWGTQAAGDKGWRDVLDTPAARSPLASRALLNGLARAGDRIVAVGQRGHVVYSDDDGKHWRQAEVPVSSDLVAVSFPTATDGWAVGHDGIVLHSKDGGQNWTPQLDGRRLGEHGAENPFLDVWFRDASHGYIVGAFGLVFRTADGGATWEPLSQAVDNPKSLHLYAVRGIGSDIYIAGEQGLLLKLAQGDTQFRALSLPYKGTLFGVSGSGQTIVVHGLRGTVLRSTDGGHQWQQVPTGLQVGLTASTRDGEGRLVIVSQAGHVLVSRDDGASFKPQPVAGALPAAAVAVTARGSLIVAGPRGATALK
;
A
#
# COMPACT_ATOMS: atom_id res chain seq x y z
N MET A 1 -1.24 40.95 -82.52
CA MET A 1 -2.12 40.61 -83.66
C MET A 1 -2.84 39.32 -83.28
N ASP A 2 -4.14 39.20 -83.01
CA ASP A 2 -5.32 40.05 -82.78
C ASP A 2 -6.30 39.12 -82.02
N ALA A 3 -6.82 39.44 -80.84
CA ALA A 3 -7.96 40.30 -80.50
C ALA A 3 -9.36 39.71 -80.76
N LYS A 4 -10.18 39.79 -79.68
CA LYS A 4 -11.67 39.79 -79.54
C LYS A 4 -12.31 38.45 -79.11
N ARG A 5 -12.69 38.25 -77.83
CA ARG A 5 -13.81 38.81 -77.01
C ARG A 5 -15.22 38.29 -77.38
N ALA A 6 -15.84 37.53 -76.46
CA ALA A 6 -17.15 37.82 -75.80
C ALA A 6 -17.53 36.65 -74.84
N ASN A 7 -17.70 36.84 -73.52
CA ASN A 7 -18.94 37.24 -72.78
C ASN A 7 -20.04 36.16 -72.86
N ARG A 8 -20.70 35.58 -71.84
CA ARG A 8 -21.12 35.89 -70.45
C ARG A 8 -21.67 34.56 -69.85
N ALA A 9 -21.29 34.13 -68.65
CA ALA A 9 -21.98 34.33 -67.36
C ALA A 9 -23.27 33.52 -67.07
N ALA A 10 -23.12 32.57 -66.12
CA ALA A 10 -23.92 32.33 -64.90
C ALA A 10 -25.33 31.65 -64.92
N ARG A 11 -25.49 30.65 -64.02
CA ARG A 11 -26.55 30.41 -62.98
C ARG A 11 -26.94 28.91 -62.88
N VAL A 12 -26.62 28.20 -61.79
CA VAL A 12 -27.35 27.98 -60.51
C VAL A 12 -28.41 26.85 -60.58
N ALA A 13 -28.09 25.77 -59.83
CA ALA A 13 -28.91 24.87 -58.99
C ALA A 13 -30.13 24.08 -59.55
N SER A 14 -30.14 22.74 -59.34
CA SER A 14 -30.98 22.03 -58.33
C SER A 14 -31.39 20.58 -58.75
N LEU A 15 -31.03 19.62 -57.89
CA LEU A 15 -31.73 18.40 -57.42
C LEU A 15 -32.56 17.46 -58.34
N ALA A 16 -32.19 16.17 -58.27
CA ALA A 16 -33.00 14.93 -58.13
C ALA A 16 -32.43 13.80 -59.03
N ALA A 17 -32.48 12.50 -58.77
CA ALA A 17 -32.65 11.62 -57.61
C ALA A 17 -32.38 10.19 -58.14
N VAL A 18 -32.20 9.24 -57.22
CA VAL A 18 -32.30 7.77 -57.35
C VAL A 18 -31.03 7.00 -57.76
N ALA A 19 -30.58 6.23 -56.78
CA ALA A 19 -29.45 5.32 -56.78
C ALA A 19 -29.80 3.95 -57.39
N VAL A 20 -28.78 3.29 -57.97
CA VAL A 20 -28.79 1.85 -58.23
C VAL A 20 -27.77 1.19 -57.30
N ALA A 21 -28.26 0.19 -56.57
CA ALA A 21 -27.55 -0.58 -55.58
C ALA A 21 -26.55 -1.57 -56.19
N CYS A 22 -25.39 -1.72 -55.55
CA CYS A 22 -24.58 -2.93 -55.62
C CYS A 22 -24.20 -3.30 -54.18
N ALA A 23 -24.94 -4.26 -53.63
CA ALA A 23 -24.70 -4.85 -52.32
C ALA A 23 -23.49 -5.81 -52.42
N ALA A 24 -22.34 -5.37 -51.92
CA ALA A 24 -21.31 -6.29 -51.46
C ALA A 24 -21.54 -6.54 -49.97
N ALA A 25 -21.92 -7.78 -49.65
CA ALA A 25 -22.06 -8.26 -48.28
C ALA A 25 -20.67 -8.35 -47.64
N TRP A 26 -20.22 -7.27 -47.02
CA TRP A 26 -19.29 -7.38 -45.90
C TRP A 26 -20.15 -7.56 -44.66
N GLY A 27 -20.22 -8.79 -44.17
CA GLY A 27 -20.68 -9.03 -42.81
C GLY A 27 -19.81 -8.18 -41.90
N THR A 28 -20.42 -7.13 -41.32
CA THR A 28 -19.85 -6.46 -40.16
C THR A 28 -19.85 -7.51 -39.06
N GLN A 29 -18.74 -8.22 -38.91
CA GLN A 29 -18.45 -8.84 -37.65
C GLN A 29 -18.29 -7.66 -36.70
N ALA A 30 -19.37 -7.36 -35.97
CA ALA A 30 -19.32 -6.42 -34.87
C ALA A 30 -18.13 -6.88 -34.02
N ALA A 31 -17.08 -6.06 -34.00
CA ALA A 31 -16.01 -6.23 -33.04
C ALA A 31 -16.71 -6.21 -31.68
N GLY A 32 -16.85 -7.39 -31.07
CA GLY A 32 -17.46 -7.51 -29.77
C GLY A 32 -16.75 -6.54 -28.85
N ASP A 33 -17.52 -5.61 -28.31
CA ASP A 33 -17.06 -4.62 -27.35
C ASP A 33 -16.27 -5.40 -26.30
N LYS A 34 -14.94 -5.27 -26.27
CA LYS A 34 -14.13 -5.81 -25.18
C LYS A 34 -14.37 -4.87 -24.02
N GLY A 35 -15.58 -4.98 -23.46
CA GLY A 35 -16.11 -4.08 -22.46
C GLY A 35 -15.13 -3.97 -21.31
N TRP A 36 -14.92 -2.73 -20.85
CA TRP A 36 -14.19 -2.46 -19.62
C TRP A 36 -14.75 -3.36 -18.51
N ARG A 37 -13.85 -4.06 -17.81
CA ARG A 37 -14.17 -4.83 -16.61
C ARG A 37 -13.51 -4.13 -15.44
N ASP A 38 -14.28 -3.95 -14.38
CA ASP A 38 -13.79 -3.38 -13.14
C ASP A 38 -12.63 -4.24 -12.58
N VAL A 39 -11.63 -3.58 -12.01
CA VAL A 39 -10.47 -4.23 -11.39
C VAL A 39 -10.87 -5.05 -10.16
N LEU A 40 -12.01 -4.72 -9.52
CA LEU A 40 -12.60 -5.49 -8.44
C LEU A 40 -13.25 -6.80 -8.91
N ASP A 41 -13.56 -6.93 -10.21
CA ASP A 41 -14.14 -8.15 -10.80
C ASP A 41 -13.16 -8.87 -11.75
N THR A 42 -11.90 -8.43 -11.79
CA THR A 42 -10.87 -8.94 -12.71
C THR A 42 -9.74 -9.60 -11.93
N PRO A 43 -9.53 -10.92 -12.04
CA PRO A 43 -8.42 -11.58 -11.36
C PRO A 43 -7.04 -11.08 -11.79
N ALA A 44 -6.08 -11.11 -10.87
CA ALA A 44 -4.70 -10.73 -11.15
C ALA A 44 -4.09 -11.63 -12.23
N ALA A 45 -3.62 -11.03 -13.32
CA ALA A 45 -3.00 -11.79 -14.40
C ALA A 45 -1.70 -12.48 -13.96
N ARG A 46 -1.55 -13.76 -14.32
CA ARG A 46 -0.28 -14.50 -14.12
C ARG A 46 0.84 -13.85 -14.93
N SER A 47 1.96 -13.58 -14.28
CA SER A 47 3.10 -12.91 -14.91
C SER A 47 4.44 -13.46 -14.40
N PRO A 48 5.39 -13.81 -15.30
CA PRO A 48 6.74 -14.18 -14.90
C PRO A 48 7.51 -12.98 -14.30
N LEU A 49 6.98 -11.77 -14.43
CA LEU A 49 7.56 -10.53 -13.89
C LEU A 49 6.96 -10.11 -12.55
N ALA A 50 5.97 -10.84 -12.00
CA ALA A 50 5.25 -10.42 -10.80
C ALA A 50 6.18 -10.11 -9.61
N SER A 51 7.22 -10.92 -9.39
CA SER A 51 8.20 -10.71 -8.31
C SER A 51 9.24 -9.61 -8.58
N ARG A 52 9.26 -9.07 -9.81
CA ARG A 52 10.19 -8.03 -10.29
C ARG A 52 9.48 -6.72 -10.62
N ALA A 53 8.16 -6.69 -10.47
CA ALA A 53 7.31 -5.53 -10.68
C ALA A 53 7.25 -4.67 -9.41
N LEU A 54 6.61 -3.50 -9.46
CA LEU A 54 6.36 -2.69 -8.25
C LEU A 54 5.63 -3.51 -7.18
N LEU A 55 6.29 -3.68 -6.03
CA LEU A 55 5.73 -4.28 -4.81
C LEU A 55 5.79 -3.25 -3.68
N ASN A 56 4.64 -3.00 -3.06
CA ASN A 56 4.42 -1.94 -2.10
C ASN A 56 4.55 -2.42 -0.65
N GLY A 57 4.09 -3.64 -0.37
CA GLY A 57 4.02 -4.18 0.99
C GLY A 57 4.75 -5.52 1.14
N LEU A 58 5.24 -5.79 2.36
CA LEU A 58 5.88 -7.05 2.75
C LEU A 58 5.41 -7.46 4.15
N ALA A 59 5.15 -8.74 4.34
CA ALA A 59 4.92 -9.34 5.65
C ALA A 59 5.49 -10.75 5.74
N ARG A 60 5.74 -11.19 6.97
CA ARG A 60 6.14 -12.56 7.29
C ARG A 60 4.92 -13.37 7.73
N ALA A 61 4.68 -14.51 7.09
CA ALA A 61 3.67 -15.50 7.42
C ALA A 61 4.36 -16.78 7.93
N GLY A 62 4.64 -16.87 9.23
CA GLY A 62 5.49 -17.95 9.78
C GLY A 62 6.92 -17.84 9.23
N ASP A 63 7.36 -18.83 8.46
CA ASP A 63 8.66 -18.81 7.77
C ASP A 63 8.60 -18.19 6.37
N ARG A 64 7.39 -18.05 5.81
CA ARG A 64 7.17 -17.50 4.46
C ARG A 64 7.23 -15.98 4.47
N ILE A 65 7.71 -15.40 3.38
CA ILE A 65 7.56 -13.98 3.07
C ILE A 65 6.50 -13.80 2.00
N VAL A 66 5.60 -12.85 2.21
CA VAL A 66 4.55 -12.47 1.26
C VAL A 66 4.74 -11.00 0.90
N ALA A 67 4.71 -10.69 -0.38
CA ALA A 67 4.79 -9.34 -0.93
C ALA A 67 3.56 -9.02 -1.77
N VAL A 68 3.06 -7.79 -1.68
CA VAL A 68 1.88 -7.32 -2.41
C VAL A 68 2.20 -6.07 -3.21
N GLY A 69 1.53 -5.85 -4.33
CA GLY A 69 1.79 -4.70 -5.19
C GLY A 69 0.74 -4.47 -6.26
N GLN A 70 1.21 -3.88 -7.37
CA GLN A 70 0.34 -3.42 -8.44
C GLN A 70 -0.47 -4.55 -9.10
N ARG A 71 -1.64 -4.22 -9.63
CA ARG A 71 -2.50 -5.11 -10.44
C ARG A 71 -2.88 -6.41 -9.75
N GLY A 72 -3.10 -6.36 -8.44
CA GLY A 72 -3.42 -7.51 -7.60
C GLY A 72 -2.26 -8.51 -7.47
N HIS A 73 -1.03 -8.15 -7.84
CA HIS A 73 0.10 -9.07 -7.71
C HIS A 73 0.44 -9.29 -6.25
N VAL A 74 0.25 -10.54 -5.83
CA VAL A 74 0.79 -11.08 -4.59
C VAL A 74 1.78 -12.17 -4.96
N VAL A 75 2.98 -12.10 -4.39
CA VAL A 75 4.02 -13.13 -4.53
C VAL A 75 4.49 -13.58 -3.16
N TYR A 76 4.89 -14.84 -3.05
CA TYR A 76 5.41 -15.39 -1.81
C TYR A 76 6.65 -16.25 -2.02
N SER A 77 7.46 -16.36 -0.98
CA SER A 77 8.69 -17.14 -0.96
C SER A 77 8.79 -17.93 0.34
N ASP A 78 9.15 -19.21 0.22
CA ASP A 78 9.37 -20.13 1.35
C ASP A 78 10.86 -20.41 1.58
N ASP A 79 11.74 -19.67 0.91
CA ASP A 79 13.18 -19.93 0.91
C ASP A 79 14.03 -18.65 1.02
N ASP A 80 13.55 -17.69 1.82
CA ASP A 80 14.20 -16.40 2.10
C ASP A 80 14.38 -15.53 0.85
N GLY A 81 13.36 -15.49 -0.01
CA GLY A 81 13.35 -14.62 -1.18
C GLY A 81 14.25 -15.08 -2.32
N LYS A 82 14.73 -16.34 -2.29
CA LYS A 82 15.52 -16.93 -3.39
C LYS A 82 14.63 -17.26 -4.59
N HIS A 83 13.47 -17.86 -4.32
CA HIS A 83 12.45 -18.15 -5.32
C HIS A 83 11.11 -17.57 -4.89
N TRP A 84 10.37 -17.06 -5.88
CA TRP A 84 9.08 -16.40 -5.68
C TRP A 84 8.00 -17.09 -6.52
N ARG A 85 6.82 -17.27 -5.93
CA ARG A 85 5.63 -17.80 -6.57
C ARG A 85 4.52 -16.77 -6.52
N GLN A 86 3.80 -16.56 -7.61
CA GLN A 86 2.62 -15.69 -7.60
C GLN A 86 1.44 -16.44 -6.95
N ALA A 87 0.67 -15.75 -6.12
CA ALA A 87 -0.56 -16.24 -5.51
C ALA A 87 -1.76 -16.17 -6.49
N GLU A 88 -2.85 -16.84 -6.15
CA GLU A 88 -4.16 -16.64 -6.79
C GLU A 88 -4.90 -15.50 -6.09
N VAL A 89 -5.25 -14.46 -6.86
CA VAL A 89 -5.89 -13.24 -6.36
C VAL A 89 -7.07 -12.89 -7.27
N PRO A 90 -8.30 -12.76 -6.75
CA PRO A 90 -9.51 -12.62 -7.55
C PRO A 90 -9.76 -11.19 -8.04
N VAL A 91 -8.87 -10.25 -7.72
CA VAL A 91 -8.93 -8.83 -8.11
C VAL A 91 -7.61 -8.37 -8.72
N SER A 92 -7.65 -7.29 -9.49
CA SER A 92 -6.49 -6.65 -10.11
C SER A 92 -6.33 -5.21 -9.64
N SER A 93 -6.93 -4.85 -8.50
CA SER A 93 -6.68 -3.58 -7.82
C SER A 93 -5.27 -3.55 -7.23
N ASP A 94 -4.68 -2.36 -7.12
CA ASP A 94 -3.35 -2.20 -6.55
C ASP A 94 -3.37 -2.45 -5.04
N LEU A 95 -2.54 -3.39 -4.58
CA LEU A 95 -2.38 -3.70 -3.16
C LEU A 95 -1.20 -2.90 -2.58
N VAL A 96 -1.42 -2.35 -1.38
CA VAL A 96 -0.51 -1.40 -0.74
C VAL A 96 0.15 -2.00 0.49
N ALA A 97 -0.62 -2.70 1.32
CA ALA A 97 -0.13 -3.25 2.58
C ALA A 97 -0.64 -4.68 2.82
N VAL A 98 0.11 -5.42 3.64
CA VAL A 98 -0.20 -6.80 4.01
C VAL A 98 0.22 -7.07 5.45
N SER A 99 -0.57 -7.86 6.17
CA SER A 99 -0.32 -8.26 7.55
C SER A 99 -0.64 -9.74 7.75
N PHE A 100 0.18 -10.43 8.54
CA PHE A 100 -0.01 -11.83 8.90
C PHE A 100 0.17 -11.98 10.42
N PRO A 101 -0.92 -11.97 11.22
CA PRO A 101 -0.84 -12.23 12.66
C PRO A 101 -0.56 -13.71 12.98
N THR A 102 -0.81 -14.62 12.04
CA THR A 102 -0.48 -16.05 12.16
C THR A 102 0.30 -16.52 10.93
N ALA A 103 0.75 -17.78 10.92
CA ALA A 103 1.44 -18.35 9.75
C ALA A 103 0.50 -18.57 8.54
N THR A 104 -0.81 -18.55 8.76
CA THR A 104 -1.82 -18.93 7.76
C THR A 104 -2.79 -17.79 7.45
N ASP A 105 -3.21 -17.05 8.48
CA ASP A 105 -4.17 -15.96 8.37
C ASP A 105 -3.44 -14.66 8.02
N GLY A 106 -3.85 -14.04 6.92
CA GLY A 106 -3.30 -12.77 6.50
C GLY A 106 -4.29 -11.90 5.76
N TRP A 107 -4.09 -10.59 5.86
CA TRP A 107 -4.93 -9.57 5.25
C TRP A 107 -4.10 -8.66 4.35
N ALA A 108 -4.60 -8.37 3.16
CA ALA A 108 -4.01 -7.40 2.24
C ALA A 108 -5.05 -6.32 1.92
N VAL A 109 -4.58 -5.09 1.83
CA VAL A 109 -5.43 -3.92 1.56
C VAL A 109 -4.81 -3.04 0.48
N GLY A 110 -5.63 -2.21 -0.17
CA GLY A 110 -5.11 -1.28 -1.16
C GLY A 110 -6.15 -0.33 -1.72
N HIS A 111 -6.02 -0.06 -3.01
CA HIS A 111 -6.90 0.83 -3.76
C HIS A 111 -8.33 0.27 -3.84
N ASP A 112 -9.28 1.11 -4.23
CA ASP A 112 -10.69 0.73 -4.39
C ASP A 112 -11.33 0.18 -3.09
N GLY A 113 -10.79 0.56 -1.92
CA GLY A 113 -11.25 0.10 -0.60
C GLY A 113 -11.18 -1.41 -0.41
N ILE A 114 -10.33 -2.13 -1.15
CA ILE A 114 -10.28 -3.59 -1.12
C ILE A 114 -9.63 -4.11 0.17
N VAL A 115 -10.25 -5.15 0.73
CA VAL A 115 -9.66 -5.98 1.79
C VAL A 115 -9.75 -7.44 1.35
N LEU A 116 -8.59 -8.07 1.25
CA LEU A 116 -8.45 -9.48 0.95
C LEU A 116 -8.03 -10.25 2.21
N HIS A 117 -8.53 -11.47 2.36
CA HIS A 117 -8.13 -12.41 3.41
C HIS A 117 -7.56 -13.68 2.81
N SER A 118 -6.52 -14.22 3.44
CA SER A 118 -5.93 -15.51 3.14
C SER A 118 -5.93 -16.38 4.39
N LYS A 119 -6.12 -17.68 4.22
CA LYS A 119 -6.08 -18.71 5.28
C LYS A 119 -5.01 -19.77 5.05
N ASP A 120 -4.13 -19.58 4.07
CA ASP A 120 -3.12 -20.57 3.65
C ASP A 120 -1.72 -19.96 3.48
N GLY A 121 -1.47 -18.86 4.20
CA GLY A 121 -0.19 -18.17 4.16
C GLY A 121 0.01 -17.39 2.87
N GLY A 122 -1.06 -16.87 2.27
CA GLY A 122 -1.01 -15.99 1.11
C GLY A 122 -0.93 -16.69 -0.25
N GLN A 123 -1.28 -17.97 -0.35
CA GLN A 123 -1.35 -18.67 -1.64
C GLN A 123 -2.66 -18.38 -2.37
N ASN A 124 -3.77 -18.33 -1.64
CA ASN A 124 -5.09 -17.98 -2.14
C ASN A 124 -5.68 -16.83 -1.30
N TRP A 125 -6.40 -15.95 -1.98
CA TRP A 125 -7.01 -14.76 -1.39
C TRP A 125 -8.49 -14.66 -1.74
N THR A 126 -9.29 -14.19 -0.81
CA THR A 126 -10.73 -13.95 -1.00
C THR A 126 -11.09 -12.53 -0.53
N PRO A 127 -11.93 -11.78 -1.28
CA PRO A 127 -12.36 -10.46 -0.85
C PRO A 127 -13.29 -10.56 0.37
N GLN A 128 -13.06 -9.70 1.36
CA GLN A 128 -13.94 -9.51 2.52
C GLN A 128 -14.70 -8.19 2.46
N LEU A 129 -14.08 -7.15 1.89
CA LEU A 129 -14.64 -5.81 1.74
C LEU A 129 -14.11 -5.20 0.45
N ASP A 130 -14.92 -4.36 -0.19
CA ASP A 130 -14.53 -3.50 -1.30
C ASP A 130 -15.19 -2.12 -1.15
N GLY A 131 -14.72 -1.15 -1.93
CA GLY A 131 -15.21 0.23 -1.89
C GLY A 131 -16.71 0.35 -2.20
N ARG A 132 -17.28 -0.54 -3.00
CA ARG A 132 -18.72 -0.51 -3.37
C ARG A 132 -19.60 -0.69 -2.13
N ARG A 133 -19.09 -1.39 -1.11
CA ARG A 133 -19.78 -1.63 0.17
C ARG A 133 -19.57 -0.52 1.20
N LEU A 134 -18.68 0.43 0.95
CA LEU A 134 -18.36 1.54 1.85
C LEU A 134 -19.16 2.83 1.58
N GLY A 135 -20.00 2.82 0.55
CA GLY A 135 -20.85 3.96 0.19
C GLY A 135 -20.05 5.24 -0.08
N GLU A 136 -20.64 6.39 0.23
CA GLU A 136 -20.04 7.73 0.03
C GLU A 136 -18.73 7.94 0.83
N HIS A 137 -18.42 7.07 1.79
CA HIS A 137 -17.28 7.22 2.68
C HIS A 137 -16.00 6.53 2.18
N GLY A 138 -16.03 5.69 1.14
CA GLY A 138 -14.85 4.87 0.81
C GLY A 138 -14.79 4.23 -0.57
N ALA A 139 -15.70 4.54 -1.50
CA ALA A 139 -15.79 3.83 -2.78
C ALA A 139 -14.52 3.87 -3.66
N GLU A 140 -13.63 4.84 -3.45
CA GLU A 140 -12.42 5.02 -4.28
C GLU A 140 -11.15 5.33 -3.47
N ASN A 141 -11.27 5.49 -2.15
CA ASN A 141 -10.16 5.94 -1.32
C ASN A 141 -9.23 4.77 -0.96
N PRO A 142 -7.91 4.90 -1.14
CA PRO A 142 -6.99 3.81 -0.87
C PRO A 142 -6.80 3.59 0.63
N PHE A 143 -6.83 2.31 1.01
CA PHE A 143 -6.23 1.85 2.26
C PHE A 143 -4.72 1.79 2.12
N LEU A 144 -4.01 2.35 3.09
CA LEU A 144 -2.56 2.57 3.03
C LEU A 144 -1.80 1.65 3.97
N ASP A 145 -2.42 1.17 5.05
CA ASP A 145 -1.82 0.18 5.93
C ASP A 145 -2.88 -0.68 6.63
N VAL A 146 -2.48 -1.89 7.02
CA VAL A 146 -3.29 -2.86 7.75
C VAL A 146 -2.44 -3.50 8.84
N TRP A 147 -3.02 -3.66 10.02
CA TRP A 147 -2.39 -4.36 11.13
C TRP A 147 -3.39 -5.18 11.90
N PHE A 148 -3.03 -6.43 12.17
CA PHE A 148 -3.78 -7.33 13.03
C PHE A 148 -2.96 -7.68 14.27
N ARG A 149 -3.62 -7.63 15.43
CA ARG A 149 -3.05 -8.12 16.70
C ARG A 149 -3.04 -9.64 16.74
N ASP A 150 -4.13 -10.21 16.25
CA ASP A 150 -4.46 -11.63 16.26
C ASP A 150 -5.39 -11.91 15.07
N ALA A 151 -5.86 -13.15 14.89
CA ALA A 151 -6.69 -13.51 13.75
C ALA A 151 -8.10 -12.90 13.75
N SER A 152 -8.53 -12.23 14.83
CA SER A 152 -9.86 -11.62 14.92
C SER A 152 -9.85 -10.10 15.07
N HIS A 153 -8.79 -9.51 15.62
CA HIS A 153 -8.72 -8.07 15.91
C HIS A 153 -7.70 -7.37 15.01
N GLY A 154 -8.20 -6.42 14.22
CA GLY A 154 -7.38 -5.67 13.28
C GLY A 154 -7.87 -4.27 13.00
N TYR A 155 -6.98 -3.47 12.43
CA TYR A 155 -7.19 -2.08 12.06
C TYR A 155 -6.68 -1.84 10.65
N ILE A 156 -7.42 -1.00 9.92
CA ILE A 156 -7.04 -0.49 8.60
C ILE A 156 -7.01 1.03 8.70
N VAL A 157 -6.02 1.64 8.07
CA VAL A 157 -5.91 3.09 7.93
C VAL A 157 -5.66 3.49 6.48
N GLY A 158 -6.05 4.71 6.09
CA GLY A 158 -5.91 5.12 4.70
C GLY A 158 -5.98 6.62 4.44
N ALA A 159 -6.28 6.95 3.18
CA ALA A 159 -6.48 8.33 2.74
C ALA A 159 -7.64 9.00 3.46
N PHE A 160 -7.67 10.33 3.45
CA PHE A 160 -8.68 11.19 4.05
C PHE A 160 -9.12 10.82 5.48
N GLY A 161 -8.19 10.37 6.32
CA GLY A 161 -8.46 10.02 7.72
C GLY A 161 -9.25 8.72 7.91
N LEU A 162 -9.32 7.85 6.89
CA LEU A 162 -9.99 6.55 7.01
C LEU A 162 -9.34 5.71 8.09
N VAL A 163 -10.15 5.24 9.04
CA VAL A 163 -9.80 4.27 10.08
C VAL A 163 -10.95 3.29 10.23
N PHE A 164 -10.66 2.01 10.13
CA PHE A 164 -11.62 0.93 10.36
C PHE A 164 -11.07 -0.06 11.37
N ARG A 165 -11.96 -0.69 12.14
CA ARG A 165 -11.65 -1.77 13.07
C ARG A 165 -12.47 -3.01 12.72
N THR A 166 -11.88 -4.18 12.90
CA THR A 166 -12.61 -5.44 13.00
C THR A 166 -12.33 -6.12 14.34
N ALA A 167 -13.32 -6.87 14.83
CA ALA A 167 -13.20 -7.74 16.00
C ALA A 167 -13.61 -9.19 15.71
N ASP A 168 -13.87 -9.51 14.43
CA ASP A 168 -14.36 -10.80 13.95
C ASP A 168 -13.56 -11.32 12.74
N GLY A 169 -12.31 -10.87 12.58
CA GLY A 169 -11.41 -11.34 11.52
C GLY A 169 -11.76 -10.78 10.13
N GLY A 170 -12.38 -9.61 10.11
CA GLY A 170 -12.75 -8.89 8.90
C GLY A 170 -14.08 -9.34 8.28
N ALA A 171 -14.90 -10.11 9.00
CA ALA A 171 -16.27 -10.38 8.59
C ALA A 171 -17.12 -9.10 8.65
N THR A 172 -16.86 -8.24 9.63
CA THR A 172 -17.37 -6.87 9.71
C THR A 172 -16.25 -5.86 9.95
N TRP A 173 -16.43 -4.66 9.39
CA TRP A 173 -15.52 -3.52 9.52
C TRP A 173 -16.28 -2.30 10.01
N GLU A 174 -15.94 -1.82 11.21
CA GLU A 174 -16.53 -0.67 11.88
C GLU A 174 -15.71 0.60 11.55
N PRO A 175 -16.31 1.64 10.94
CA PRO A 175 -15.63 2.91 10.73
C PRO A 175 -15.43 3.67 12.05
N LEU A 176 -14.23 4.19 12.29
CA LEU A 176 -13.86 4.91 13.51
C LEU A 176 -13.72 6.43 13.32
N SER A 177 -14.31 7.02 12.27
CA SER A 177 -14.13 8.45 11.93
C SER A 177 -14.49 9.42 13.06
N GLN A 178 -15.43 9.06 13.95
CA GLN A 178 -15.82 9.86 15.11
C GLN A 178 -14.97 9.61 16.36
N ALA A 179 -14.12 8.58 16.34
CA ALA A 179 -13.29 8.16 17.46
C ALA A 179 -11.80 8.50 17.25
N VAL A 180 -11.49 9.43 16.35
CA VAL A 180 -10.13 9.78 15.97
C VAL A 180 -9.92 11.30 15.99
N ASP A 181 -8.93 11.75 16.73
CA ASP A 181 -8.49 13.16 16.80
C ASP A 181 -7.70 13.58 15.53
N ASN A 182 -8.37 13.55 14.38
CA ASN A 182 -7.84 13.98 13.08
C ASN A 182 -8.82 14.94 12.39
N PRO A 183 -9.02 16.16 12.93
CA PRO A 183 -10.05 17.09 12.45
C PRO A 183 -9.81 17.62 11.03
N LYS A 184 -8.62 17.41 10.48
CA LYS A 184 -8.25 17.82 9.11
C LYS A 184 -8.33 16.69 8.10
N SER A 185 -8.78 15.50 8.52
CA SER A 185 -8.83 14.30 7.67
C SER A 185 -7.50 14.02 6.97
N LEU A 186 -6.38 14.20 7.67
CA LEU A 186 -5.04 13.93 7.15
C LEU A 186 -4.89 12.45 6.78
N HIS A 187 -4.05 12.16 5.78
CA HIS A 187 -3.75 10.78 5.42
C HIS A 187 -3.00 10.08 6.56
N LEU A 188 -3.33 8.80 6.73
CA LEU A 188 -2.77 7.92 7.75
C LEU A 188 -1.98 6.81 7.05
N TYR A 189 -0.68 6.75 7.30
CA TYR A 189 0.26 5.91 6.54
C TYR A 189 0.67 4.64 7.25
N ALA A 190 0.57 4.58 8.57
CA ALA A 190 0.95 3.38 9.31
C ALA A 190 0.13 3.18 10.58
N VAL A 191 -0.20 1.94 10.90
CA VAL A 191 -0.86 1.51 12.14
C VAL A 191 -0.11 0.33 12.75
N ARG A 192 0.28 0.41 14.02
CA ARG A 192 0.94 -0.71 14.72
C ARG A 192 0.53 -0.76 16.19
N GLY A 193 0.35 -1.97 16.72
CA GLY A 193 0.32 -2.20 18.16
C GLY A 193 1.74 -2.16 18.73
N ILE A 194 1.93 -1.44 19.82
CA ILE A 194 3.19 -1.33 20.55
C ILE A 194 2.87 -1.45 22.04
N GLY A 195 3.40 -2.49 22.67
CA GLY A 195 3.00 -2.84 24.03
C GLY A 195 1.51 -3.16 24.08
N SER A 196 0.78 -2.47 24.95
CA SER A 196 -0.68 -2.60 25.11
C SER A 196 -1.49 -1.64 24.23
N ASP A 197 -0.82 -0.69 23.58
CA ASP A 197 -1.45 0.45 22.93
C ASP A 197 -1.35 0.33 21.40
N ILE A 198 -2.14 1.11 20.68
CA ILE A 198 -2.11 1.16 19.21
C ILE A 198 -1.77 2.57 18.77
N TYR A 199 -0.87 2.67 17.79
CA TYR A 199 -0.37 3.92 17.26
C TYR A 199 -0.66 4.04 15.77
N ILE A 200 -1.07 5.23 15.33
CA ILE A 200 -1.26 5.56 13.92
C ILE A 200 -0.41 6.78 13.56
N ALA A 201 0.45 6.66 12.54
CA ALA A 201 1.26 7.75 12.02
C ALA A 201 0.67 8.30 10.71
N GLY A 202 0.73 9.62 10.54
CA GLY A 202 0.17 10.30 9.36
C GLY A 202 0.91 11.57 8.95
N GLU A 203 0.21 12.41 8.20
CA GLU A 203 0.75 13.65 7.66
C GLU A 203 0.98 14.73 8.73
N GLN A 204 1.81 15.71 8.39
CA GLN A 204 1.98 16.94 9.19
C GLN A 204 2.37 16.72 10.66
N GLY A 205 3.07 15.63 10.95
CA GLY A 205 3.51 15.24 12.30
C GLY A 205 2.42 14.58 13.15
N LEU A 206 1.29 14.19 12.54
CA LEU A 206 0.21 13.50 13.24
C LEU A 206 0.68 12.12 13.70
N LEU A 207 0.64 11.92 15.01
CA LEU A 207 0.74 10.62 15.66
C LEU A 207 -0.47 10.47 16.58
N LEU A 208 -1.25 9.43 16.38
CA LEU A 208 -2.42 9.10 17.18
C LEU A 208 -2.11 7.91 18.07
N LYS A 209 -2.70 7.88 19.27
CA LYS A 209 -2.60 6.78 20.22
C LYS A 209 -3.99 6.37 20.69
N LEU A 210 -4.28 5.07 20.63
CA LEU A 210 -5.36 4.42 21.37
C LEU A 210 -4.72 3.67 22.53
N ALA A 211 -4.92 4.18 23.75
CA ALA A 211 -4.44 3.51 24.95
C ALA A 211 -5.29 2.27 25.26
N GLN A 212 -4.72 1.31 25.96
CA GLN A 212 -5.46 0.12 26.40
C GLN A 212 -6.70 0.51 27.21
N GLY A 213 -7.88 0.05 26.75
CA GLY A 213 -9.16 0.31 27.39
C GLY A 213 -9.84 1.63 26.98
N ASP A 214 -9.13 2.51 26.26
CA ASP A 214 -9.74 3.70 25.67
C ASP A 214 -10.55 3.33 24.42
N THR A 215 -11.48 4.20 24.05
CA THR A 215 -12.31 4.07 22.84
C THR A 215 -11.97 5.11 21.77
N GLN A 216 -11.05 6.03 22.05
CA GLN A 216 -10.68 7.12 21.15
C GLN A 216 -9.19 7.20 20.91
N PHE A 217 -8.82 7.37 19.64
CA PHE A 217 -7.47 7.73 19.23
C PHE A 217 -7.23 9.21 19.52
N ARG A 218 -6.29 9.51 20.42
CA ARG A 218 -5.88 10.88 20.77
C ARG A 218 -4.59 11.26 20.07
N ALA A 219 -4.50 12.51 19.60
CA ALA A 219 -3.27 13.02 19.00
C ALA A 219 -2.20 13.26 20.08
N LEU A 220 -0.96 12.86 19.77
CA LEU A 220 0.23 13.14 20.57
C LEU A 220 0.95 14.36 20.02
N SER A 221 1.54 15.16 20.92
CA SER A 221 2.33 16.33 20.54
C SER A 221 3.78 15.94 20.24
N LEU A 222 4.20 16.15 19.00
CA LEU A 222 5.57 15.89 18.55
C LEU A 222 6.28 17.20 18.21
N PRO A 223 7.61 17.30 18.44
CA PRO A 223 8.44 18.41 17.99
C PRO A 223 8.75 18.34 16.48
N TYR A 224 7.77 17.91 15.67
CA TYR A 224 7.92 17.69 14.24
C TYR A 224 6.59 17.91 13.52
N LYS A 225 6.64 18.50 12.33
CA LYS A 225 5.47 18.87 11.51
C LYS A 225 5.53 18.28 10.09
N GLY A 226 6.47 17.37 9.82
CA GLY A 226 6.55 16.68 8.54
C GLY A 226 5.76 15.37 8.55
N THR A 227 5.52 14.79 7.39
CA THR A 227 4.85 13.48 7.28
C THR A 227 5.67 12.37 7.93
N LEU A 228 5.00 11.56 8.73
CA LEU A 228 5.49 10.30 9.28
C LEU A 228 4.99 9.16 8.38
N PHE A 229 5.91 8.31 7.93
CA PHE A 229 5.59 7.17 7.07
C PHE A 229 5.49 5.85 7.84
N GLY A 230 6.04 5.80 9.05
CA GLY A 230 5.94 4.59 9.85
C GLY A 230 6.16 4.81 11.34
N VAL A 231 5.67 3.82 12.08
CA VAL A 231 5.78 3.72 13.54
C VAL A 231 6.20 2.29 13.89
N SER A 232 7.07 2.16 14.89
CA SER A 232 7.53 0.87 15.42
C SER A 232 7.88 1.04 16.89
N GLY A 233 8.04 -0.05 17.64
CA GLY A 233 8.32 0.08 19.07
C GLY A 233 8.39 -1.25 19.79
N SER A 234 8.67 -1.18 21.08
CA SER A 234 8.64 -2.30 22.01
C SER A 234 8.33 -1.77 23.42
N GLY A 235 7.38 -2.40 24.12
CA GLY A 235 6.96 -1.93 25.44
C GLY A 235 6.48 -0.48 25.40
N GLN A 236 7.17 0.40 26.13
CA GLN A 236 6.90 1.85 26.18
C GLN A 236 7.74 2.66 25.17
N THR A 237 8.67 2.01 24.47
CA THR A 237 9.49 2.67 23.47
C THR A 237 8.76 2.76 22.14
N ILE A 238 8.66 3.97 21.61
CA ILE A 238 8.05 4.27 20.32
C ILE A 238 9.08 4.96 19.45
N VAL A 239 9.19 4.52 18.21
CA VAL A 239 10.05 5.11 17.18
C VAL A 239 9.18 5.43 15.97
N VAL A 240 9.10 6.70 15.62
CA VAL A 240 8.44 7.18 14.39
C VAL A 240 9.48 7.67 13.41
N HIS A 241 9.22 7.47 12.12
CA HIS A 241 10.13 7.89 11.05
C HIS A 241 9.37 8.47 9.86
N GLY A 242 10.02 9.35 9.09
CA GLY A 242 9.35 10.09 8.03
C GLY A 242 10.26 10.86 7.08
N LEU A 243 9.74 11.99 6.58
CA LEU A 243 10.43 12.86 5.62
C LEU A 243 11.80 13.34 6.14
N ARG A 244 12.74 13.55 5.21
CA ARG A 244 14.05 14.17 5.46
C ARG A 244 14.90 13.44 6.51
N GLY A 245 14.83 12.11 6.54
CA GLY A 245 15.64 11.29 7.44
C GLY A 245 15.23 11.36 8.91
N THR A 246 14.07 11.96 9.22
CA THR A 246 13.62 12.15 10.59
C THR A 246 13.33 10.82 11.27
N VAL A 247 13.93 10.64 12.44
CA VAL A 247 13.54 9.64 13.44
C VAL A 247 13.31 10.35 14.77
N LEU A 248 12.16 10.11 15.39
CA LEU A 248 11.89 10.51 16.76
C LEU A 248 11.65 9.28 17.61
N ARG A 249 12.13 9.33 18.86
CA ARG A 249 11.99 8.27 19.84
C ARG A 249 11.39 8.80 21.14
N SER A 250 10.46 8.04 21.69
CA SER A 250 9.92 8.18 23.05
C SER A 250 10.15 6.89 23.82
N THR A 251 10.36 6.96 25.13
CA THR A 251 10.51 5.79 26.04
C THR A 251 9.46 5.77 27.14
N ASP A 252 8.52 6.69 27.10
CA ASP A 252 7.51 6.92 28.12
C ASP A 252 6.10 6.87 27.51
N GLY A 253 5.89 6.02 26.50
CA GLY A 253 4.56 5.80 25.93
C GLY A 253 4.05 6.97 25.06
N GLY A 254 4.93 7.89 24.68
CA GLY A 254 4.67 8.99 23.75
C GLY A 254 4.58 10.37 24.41
N HIS A 255 4.99 10.51 25.67
CA HIS A 255 4.92 11.77 26.41
C HIS A 255 6.10 12.71 26.13
N GLN A 256 7.31 12.17 26.01
CA GLN A 256 8.52 12.92 25.67
C GLN A 256 9.19 12.34 24.42
N TRP A 257 9.74 13.23 23.59
CA TRP A 257 10.32 12.87 22.29
C TRP A 257 11.72 13.43 22.11
N GLN A 258 12.63 12.57 21.66
CA GLN A 258 13.98 12.92 21.27
C GLN A 258 14.18 12.63 19.78
N GLN A 259 14.82 13.55 19.06
CA GLN A 259 15.28 13.26 17.70
C GLN A 259 16.53 12.39 17.74
N VAL A 260 16.53 11.31 16.95
CA VAL A 260 17.65 10.39 16.83
C VAL A 260 18.37 10.66 15.50
N PRO A 261 19.65 11.04 15.51
CA PRO A 261 20.39 11.31 14.28
C PRO A 261 20.52 10.07 13.40
N THR A 262 20.16 10.20 12.12
CA THR A 262 20.32 9.15 11.11
C THR A 262 21.47 9.43 10.13
N GLY A 263 21.88 10.70 10.01
CA GLY A 263 22.82 11.16 8.99
C GLY A 263 22.24 11.22 7.57
N LEU A 264 20.94 10.97 7.41
CA LEU A 264 20.27 10.97 6.10
C LEU A 264 19.40 12.22 5.92
N GLN A 265 19.29 12.70 4.68
CA GLN A 265 18.35 13.77 4.29
C GLN A 265 17.26 13.27 3.34
N VAL A 266 17.12 11.95 3.20
CA VAL A 266 16.11 11.27 2.36
C VAL A 266 14.99 10.71 3.22
N GLY A 267 13.78 10.63 2.68
CA GLY A 267 12.63 10.04 3.37
C GLY A 267 12.86 8.58 3.78
N LEU A 268 12.49 8.26 5.03
CA LEU A 268 12.48 6.91 5.57
C LEU A 268 11.10 6.31 5.33
N THR A 269 11.04 5.14 4.69
CA THR A 269 9.80 4.63 4.07
C THR A 269 9.16 3.50 4.85
N ALA A 270 9.96 2.62 5.45
CA ALA A 270 9.45 1.50 6.21
C ALA A 270 10.40 1.07 7.32
N SER A 271 9.85 0.41 8.33
CA SER A 271 10.61 -0.19 9.41
C SER A 271 10.11 -1.58 9.76
N THR A 272 11.00 -2.44 10.26
CA THR A 272 10.67 -3.76 10.78
C THR A 272 11.52 -4.09 12.00
N ARG A 273 11.05 -5.01 12.83
CA ARG A 273 11.81 -5.59 13.95
C ARG A 273 11.94 -7.09 13.75
N ASP A 274 13.12 -7.62 14.03
CA ASP A 274 13.32 -9.07 14.06
C ASP A 274 13.06 -9.68 15.44
N GLY A 275 13.17 -11.00 15.54
CA GLY A 275 12.94 -11.74 16.78
C GLY A 275 13.97 -11.45 17.89
N GLU A 276 15.09 -10.80 17.56
CA GLU A 276 16.12 -10.38 18.53
C GLU A 276 15.90 -8.92 18.99
N GLY A 277 14.83 -8.27 18.52
CA GLY A 277 14.50 -6.88 18.85
C GLY A 277 15.31 -5.84 18.07
N ARG A 278 16.13 -6.25 17.09
CA ARG A 278 16.85 -5.33 16.21
C ARG A 278 15.84 -4.61 15.32
N LEU A 279 15.90 -3.28 15.34
CA LEU A 279 15.06 -2.41 14.53
C LEU A 279 15.80 -2.02 13.25
N VAL A 280 15.15 -2.24 12.11
CA VAL A 280 15.66 -1.88 10.79
C VAL A 280 14.73 -0.85 10.17
N ILE A 281 15.32 0.23 9.62
CA ILE A 281 14.60 1.26 8.87
C ILE A 281 15.24 1.38 7.50
N VAL A 282 14.41 1.44 6.46
CA VAL A 282 14.86 1.65 5.08
C VAL A 282 14.44 3.02 4.56
N SER A 283 15.19 3.54 3.59
CA SER A 283 14.90 4.81 2.94
C SER A 283 14.44 4.65 1.50
N GLN A 284 13.82 5.70 0.96
CA GLN A 284 13.40 5.76 -0.44
C GLN A 284 14.58 5.60 -1.42
N ALA A 285 15.81 5.90 -0.99
CA ALA A 285 17.02 5.71 -1.78
C ALA A 285 17.71 4.35 -1.54
N GLY A 286 17.12 3.46 -0.73
CA GLY A 286 17.66 2.13 -0.46
C GLY A 286 18.71 2.06 0.64
N HIS A 287 18.88 3.13 1.43
CA HIS A 287 19.72 3.05 2.64
C HIS A 287 19.07 2.13 3.66
N VAL A 288 19.88 1.37 4.39
CA VAL A 288 19.45 0.54 5.51
C VAL A 288 20.09 1.08 6.79
N LEU A 289 19.26 1.40 7.77
CA LEU A 289 19.66 1.84 9.11
C LEU A 289 19.28 0.76 10.11
N VAL A 290 20.19 0.41 10.99
CA VAL A 290 20.00 -0.63 12.00
C VAL A 290 20.23 -0.06 13.38
N SER A 291 19.27 -0.31 14.27
CA SER A 291 19.38 -0.08 15.70
C SER A 291 19.35 -1.40 16.46
N ARG A 292 20.24 -1.52 17.45
CA ARG A 292 20.32 -2.66 18.39
C ARG A 292 20.05 -2.23 19.83
N ASP A 293 19.66 -0.97 20.02
CA ASP A 293 19.45 -0.30 21.29
C ASP A 293 18.05 0.35 21.33
N ASP A 294 17.07 -0.37 20.76
CA ASP A 294 15.66 0.01 20.77
C ASP A 294 15.38 1.41 20.20
N GLY A 295 16.10 1.77 19.14
CA GLY A 295 16.00 3.04 18.44
C GLY A 295 16.82 4.18 19.06
N ALA A 296 17.61 3.95 20.10
CA ALA A 296 18.41 5.02 20.72
C ALA A 296 19.54 5.51 19.80
N SER A 297 20.06 4.65 18.92
CA SER A 297 20.99 5.02 17.86
C SER A 297 20.79 4.15 16.61
N PHE A 298 21.17 4.69 15.44
CA PHE A 298 21.13 3.98 14.18
C PHE A 298 22.49 3.96 13.51
N LYS A 299 22.89 2.79 13.01
CA LYS A 299 24.09 2.61 12.20
C LYS A 299 23.69 2.27 10.77
N PRO A 300 24.27 2.94 9.75
CA PRO A 300 24.12 2.49 8.37
C PRO A 300 24.65 1.08 8.22
N GLN A 301 23.86 0.20 7.61
CA GLN A 301 24.30 -1.11 7.15
C GLN A 301 24.58 -0.98 5.65
N PRO A 302 25.84 -1.12 5.19
CA PRO A 302 26.15 -1.14 3.76
C PRO A 302 25.42 -2.30 3.07
N VAL A 303 24.84 -2.02 1.91
CA VAL A 303 24.14 -3.01 1.09
C VAL A 303 24.61 -2.84 -0.35
N ALA A 304 25.13 -3.92 -0.94
CA ALA A 304 25.56 -3.89 -2.33
C ALA A 304 24.35 -3.71 -3.25
N GLY A 305 24.37 -2.65 -4.07
CA GLY A 305 23.28 -2.37 -5.01
C GLY A 305 21.99 -1.92 -4.34
N ALA A 306 22.07 -1.00 -3.37
CA ALA A 306 20.92 -0.37 -2.73
C ALA A 306 19.82 0.00 -3.75
N LEU A 307 18.61 -0.51 -3.51
CA LEU A 307 17.43 -0.26 -4.33
C LEU A 307 16.42 0.56 -3.54
N PRO A 308 15.68 1.49 -4.19
CA PRO A 308 14.55 2.15 -3.57
C PRO A 308 13.60 1.13 -2.92
N ALA A 309 13.33 1.32 -1.63
CA ALA A 309 12.52 0.42 -0.83
C ALA A 309 11.23 1.12 -0.37
N ALA A 310 10.10 0.47 -0.61
CA ALA A 310 8.79 0.82 -0.08
C ALA A 310 8.47 0.02 1.18
N ALA A 311 8.94 -1.23 1.27
CA ALA A 311 8.74 -2.10 2.43
C ALA A 311 10.01 -2.90 2.78
N VAL A 312 10.08 -3.33 4.02
CA VAL A 312 11.15 -4.20 4.55
C VAL A 312 10.59 -5.23 5.50
N ALA A 313 11.11 -6.45 5.44
CA ALA A 313 10.80 -7.54 6.38
C ALA A 313 12.06 -8.33 6.70
N VAL A 314 12.08 -8.97 7.87
CA VAL A 314 13.14 -9.91 8.27
C VAL A 314 12.61 -11.34 8.21
N THR A 315 13.33 -12.23 7.52
CA THR A 315 12.99 -13.65 7.45
C THR A 315 13.18 -14.33 8.81
N ALA A 316 12.62 -15.53 8.98
CA ALA A 316 12.83 -16.34 10.18
C ALA A 316 14.33 -16.64 10.45
N ARG A 317 15.15 -16.66 9.39
CA ARG A 317 16.60 -16.86 9.47
C ARG A 317 17.41 -15.57 9.56
N GLY A 318 16.76 -14.42 9.74
CA GLY A 318 17.43 -13.14 9.94
C GLY A 318 17.85 -12.40 8.67
N SER A 319 17.50 -12.90 7.48
CA SER A 319 17.77 -12.25 6.20
C SER A 319 16.85 -11.03 6.02
N LEU A 320 17.36 -9.94 5.46
CA LEU A 320 16.55 -8.76 5.15
C LEU A 320 15.99 -8.85 3.74
N ILE A 321 14.67 -8.75 3.60
CA ILE A 321 13.99 -8.63 2.32
C ILE A 321 13.47 -7.20 2.17
N VAL A 322 13.74 -6.58 1.03
CA VAL A 322 13.13 -5.29 0.65
C VAL A 322 12.24 -5.46 -0.55
N ALA A 323 11.18 -4.66 -0.62
CA ALA A 323 10.29 -4.55 -1.77
C ALA A 323 10.18 -3.09 -2.22
N GLY A 324 10.01 -2.87 -3.51
CA GLY A 324 9.85 -1.54 -4.08
C GLY A 324 9.65 -1.58 -5.60
N PRO A 325 10.07 -0.53 -6.33
CA PRO A 325 9.88 -0.41 -7.79
C PRO A 325 10.51 -1.52 -8.63
N ARG A 326 11.43 -2.30 -8.07
CA ARG A 326 12.14 -3.39 -8.76
C ARG A 326 11.76 -4.78 -8.25
N GLY A 327 10.65 -4.89 -7.52
CA GLY A 327 10.21 -6.14 -6.92
C GLY A 327 10.80 -6.42 -5.56
N ALA A 328 10.79 -7.69 -5.17
CA ALA A 328 11.24 -8.14 -3.86
C ALA A 328 12.61 -8.79 -3.97
N THR A 329 13.53 -8.45 -3.07
CA THR A 329 14.92 -8.92 -3.12
C THR A 329 15.48 -9.09 -1.72
N ALA A 330 16.18 -10.22 -1.51
CA ALA A 330 16.99 -10.43 -0.33
C ALA A 330 18.28 -9.59 -0.41
N LEU A 331 18.55 -8.81 0.63
CA LEU A 331 19.78 -8.06 0.78
C LEU A 331 20.90 -9.00 1.23
N LYS A 332 22.07 -8.85 0.60
CA LYS A 332 23.31 -9.57 0.95
C LYS A 332 24.22 -8.66 1.75
#